data_AF-A0A0D2ID83-F1
#
_entry.id   AF-A0A0D2ID83-F1
#
_cell.length_a   1.000
_cell.length_b   1.000
_cell.length_c   1.000
_cell.angle_alpha   90.00
_cell.angle_beta   90.00
_cell.angle_gamma   90.00
#
_symmetry.space_group_name_H-M   'P 1'
#
loop_
_entity.id
_entity.type
_entity.pdbx_description
1 polymer ?
#
loop_
_entity_poly.entity_id
_entity_poly.type
_entity_poly.pdbx_seq_one_letter_code
_entity_poly.pdbx_strand_id
1 'polypeptide(L)'
;MEGVVQGHEQTTGYEARREFRHQPKPEREEESKSRTMDKNILRHKLQAIHERLSEGFQSLNLKLDDVLQTRQQAPLPRTSSAQEQSIVPLEAGDAAFKQPDAIIRRLQVQLKDREQQLEQQKLLSGNLGNQLAGNKLELARLRKMMIRAGHKEDAPMDDDVAERFLAIRNDIFQLVRNHFSQLAKDRSGLPQGASADLLELIIQAEVADILYQYFFSPQALLFGFGDEEDNNILKKIEEAALRQRCNPVKVIEWRTSTIRIIKSLNLASEDNYPARVARQNWDRVQSSMRHLSTSAESHRDCRDFEGVCCKAYELALWLRGAKVEYEWGQDPGGVASIADKPDESRISALSTTLIKRLENIFAVALDETDTQTAASTSDDAPAPASLTETSVQQFQLDVESTAVVRAAEEIMMLTRTMKEIWLFGGLDTLAQDHEKDQDSKNEAARQKMDENVRVVEEGFKRFLDKYETMLDMNGKD
;
A
#
# COMPACT_ATOMS: atom_id res chain seq x y z
N MET A 1 -27.94 69.43 -37.63
CA MET A 1 -29.40 69.20 -37.58
C MET A 1 -29.67 68.37 -36.36
N GLU A 2 -29.84 69.05 -35.23
CA GLU A 2 -30.15 68.49 -33.92
C GLU A 2 -31.66 68.34 -33.81
N GLY A 3 -32.12 67.18 -33.34
CA GLY A 3 -33.52 66.87 -33.07
C GLY A 3 -33.73 66.72 -31.57
N VAL A 4 -34.29 67.76 -30.98
CA VAL A 4 -34.72 67.91 -29.58
C VAL A 4 -36.11 67.30 -29.43
N VAL A 5 -36.35 66.49 -28.39
CA VAL A 5 -37.70 66.31 -27.80
C VAL A 5 -37.59 66.26 -26.27
N GLN A 6 -38.21 67.26 -25.64
CA GLN A 6 -38.44 67.44 -24.21
C GLN A 6 -39.79 66.83 -23.76
N GLY A 7 -39.90 66.62 -22.45
CA GLY A 7 -41.17 66.61 -21.69
C GLY A 7 -41.53 65.26 -21.04
N HIS A 8 -42.06 65.17 -19.81
CA HIS A 8 -42.23 66.12 -18.71
C HIS A 8 -42.54 65.29 -17.44
N GLU A 9 -42.33 65.88 -16.26
CA GLU A 9 -42.58 65.33 -14.92
C GLU A 9 -44.06 64.99 -14.67
N GLN A 10 -44.34 64.05 -13.75
CA GLN A 10 -45.23 64.32 -12.62
C GLN A 10 -45.15 63.27 -11.51
N THR A 11 -44.97 63.81 -10.31
CA THR A 11 -45.00 63.22 -8.97
C THR A 11 -46.43 63.03 -8.46
N THR A 12 -46.73 61.91 -7.80
CA THR A 12 -47.73 61.84 -6.71
C THR A 12 -47.34 60.76 -5.71
N GLY A 13 -47.09 61.17 -4.48
CA GLY A 13 -46.86 60.27 -3.34
C GLY A 13 -48.14 59.68 -2.78
N TYR A 14 -47.98 58.57 -2.06
CA TYR A 14 -48.90 58.13 -1.01
C TYR A 14 -48.07 57.44 0.09
N GLU A 15 -48.01 58.09 1.25
CA GLU A 15 -47.51 57.53 2.50
C GLU A 15 -48.56 56.56 3.07
N ALA A 16 -48.15 55.35 3.43
CA ALA A 16 -48.93 54.43 4.27
C ALA A 16 -48.06 53.94 5.43
N ARG A 17 -48.18 54.63 6.57
CA ARG A 17 -47.76 54.19 7.90
C ARG A 17 -48.52 52.91 8.28
N ARG A 18 -47.82 51.79 8.49
CA ARG A 18 -48.33 50.62 9.22
C ARG A 18 -47.43 50.31 10.39
N GLU A 19 -48.01 50.44 11.58
CA GLU A 19 -47.45 50.04 12.87
C GLU A 19 -47.21 48.52 12.90
N PHE A 20 -45.95 48.11 13.10
CA PHE A 20 -45.60 46.72 13.40
C PHE A 20 -45.54 46.50 14.91
N ARG A 21 -46.55 45.81 15.43
CA ARG A 21 -46.55 45.19 16.77
C ARG A 21 -45.57 44.01 16.76
N HIS A 22 -44.56 44.05 17.62
CA HIS A 22 -43.71 42.89 17.91
C HIS A 22 -44.51 41.80 18.63
N GLN A 23 -44.70 40.67 17.98
CA GLN A 23 -44.95 39.38 18.64
C GLN A 23 -43.65 38.57 18.67
N PRO A 24 -43.31 37.90 19.79
CA PRO A 24 -42.15 37.02 19.86
C PRO A 24 -42.42 35.71 19.10
N LYS A 25 -41.51 35.39 18.17
CA LYS A 25 -41.57 34.23 17.25
C LYS A 25 -41.11 32.94 17.97
N PRO A 26 -41.90 31.87 18.04
CA PRO A 26 -41.52 30.62 18.68
C PRO A 26 -40.84 29.67 17.68
N GLU A 27 -39.58 29.93 17.33
CA GLU A 27 -38.86 29.11 16.32
C GLU A 27 -37.61 28.38 16.86
N ARG A 28 -37.27 28.48 18.15
CA ARG A 28 -36.04 27.87 18.70
C ARG A 28 -36.18 26.52 19.39
N GLU A 29 -37.40 26.01 19.62
CA GLU A 29 -37.58 24.72 20.32
C GLU A 29 -37.78 23.51 19.40
N GLU A 30 -38.23 23.70 18.15
CA GLU A 30 -38.43 22.58 17.21
C GLU A 30 -37.13 22.10 16.54
N GLU A 31 -36.18 23.00 16.26
CA GLU A 31 -34.86 22.62 15.71
C GLU A 31 -34.03 21.79 16.70
N SER A 32 -34.23 22.00 18.01
CA SER A 32 -33.53 21.22 19.04
C SER A 32 -34.08 19.80 19.17
N LYS A 33 -35.37 19.57 18.89
CA LYS A 33 -35.99 18.23 18.89
C LYS A 33 -35.64 17.43 17.64
N SER A 34 -35.59 18.08 16.48
CA SER A 34 -35.18 17.46 15.21
C SER A 34 -33.73 16.95 15.28
N ARG A 35 -32.80 17.76 15.80
CA ARG A 35 -31.38 17.34 15.99
C ARG A 35 -31.17 16.22 17.00
N THR A 36 -32.05 16.04 17.98
CA THR A 36 -31.95 14.91 18.92
C THR A 36 -32.48 13.60 18.33
N MET A 37 -33.44 13.67 17.41
CA MET A 37 -34.02 12.49 16.76
C MET A 37 -33.01 11.83 15.80
N ASP A 38 -32.26 12.63 15.03
CA ASP A 38 -31.20 12.13 14.14
C ASP A 38 -30.05 11.44 14.88
N LYS A 39 -29.67 11.93 16.07
CA LYS A 39 -28.60 11.30 16.87
C LYS A 39 -28.98 9.90 17.37
N ASN A 40 -30.26 9.69 17.71
CA ASN A 40 -30.74 8.39 18.18
C ASN A 40 -30.84 7.37 17.02
N ILE A 41 -31.25 7.83 15.83
CA ILE A 41 -31.25 7.01 14.63
C ILE A 41 -29.81 6.58 14.26
N LEU A 42 -28.85 7.51 14.36
CA LEU A 42 -27.45 7.21 14.09
C LEU A 42 -26.86 6.21 15.08
N ARG A 43 -27.18 6.33 16.38
CA ARG A 43 -26.74 5.36 17.40
C ARG A 43 -27.31 3.96 17.16
N HIS A 44 -28.59 3.85 16.80
CA HIS A 44 -29.19 2.55 16.48
C HIS A 44 -28.57 1.90 15.24
N LYS A 45 -28.25 2.69 14.20
CA LYS A 45 -27.56 2.16 13.01
C LYS A 45 -26.14 1.69 13.33
N LEU A 46 -25.39 2.43 14.15
CA LEU A 46 -24.05 2.05 14.61
C LEU A 46 -24.07 0.77 15.45
N GLN A 47 -25.06 0.62 16.34
CA GLN A 47 -25.21 -0.58 17.15
C GLN A 47 -25.55 -1.81 16.30
N ALA A 48 -26.44 -1.69 15.33
CA ALA A 48 -26.77 -2.77 14.40
C ALA A 48 -25.58 -3.22 13.53
N ILE A 49 -24.69 -2.29 13.15
CA ILE A 49 -23.45 -2.62 12.44
C ILE A 49 -22.48 -3.37 13.36
N HIS A 50 -22.38 -2.94 14.62
CA HIS A 50 -21.50 -3.60 15.59
C HIS A 50 -21.93 -5.05 15.87
N GLU A 51 -23.24 -5.29 16.02
CA GLU A 51 -23.79 -6.63 16.23
C GLU A 51 -23.52 -7.55 15.03
N ARG A 52 -23.75 -7.07 13.79
CA ARG A 52 -23.44 -7.83 12.56
C ARG A 52 -21.96 -8.17 12.41
N LEU A 53 -21.07 -7.25 12.78
CA LEU A 53 -19.63 -7.52 12.75
C LEU A 53 -19.24 -8.56 13.81
N SER A 54 -19.79 -8.45 15.02
CA SER A 54 -19.55 -9.43 16.10
C SER A 54 -20.00 -10.84 15.70
N GLU A 55 -21.18 -10.98 15.08
CA GLU A 55 -21.68 -12.26 14.56
C GLU A 55 -20.77 -12.82 13.45
N GLY A 56 -20.29 -11.96 12.54
CA GLY A 56 -19.35 -12.34 11.50
C GLY A 56 -18.02 -12.88 12.05
N PHE A 57 -17.47 -12.22 13.08
CA PHE A 57 -16.25 -12.67 13.74
C PHE A 57 -16.44 -14.01 14.48
N GLN A 58 -17.56 -14.22 15.14
CA GLN A 58 -17.86 -15.51 15.80
C GLN A 58 -18.01 -16.64 14.79
N SER A 59 -18.67 -16.39 13.65
CA SER A 59 -18.79 -17.39 12.56
C SER A 59 -17.44 -17.77 11.94
N LEU A 60 -16.54 -16.80 11.77
CA LEU A 60 -15.19 -17.05 11.27
C LEU A 60 -14.35 -17.86 12.26
N ASN A 61 -14.47 -17.59 13.55
CA ASN A 61 -13.74 -18.33 14.57
C ASN A 61 -14.17 -19.82 14.60
N LEU A 62 -15.47 -20.09 14.50
CA LEU A 62 -16.00 -21.45 14.42
C LEU A 62 -15.53 -22.20 13.17
N LYS A 63 -15.46 -21.53 12.01
CA LYS A 63 -14.93 -22.12 10.78
C LYS A 63 -13.44 -22.39 10.85
N LEU A 64 -12.69 -21.54 11.55
CA LEU A 64 -11.25 -21.72 11.74
C LEU A 64 -10.98 -22.94 12.63
N ASP A 65 -11.75 -23.12 13.70
CA ASP A 65 -11.68 -24.30 14.56
C ASP A 65 -12.01 -25.58 13.79
N ASP A 66 -13.04 -25.56 12.92
CA ASP A 66 -13.43 -26.72 12.10
C ASP A 66 -12.32 -27.13 11.10
N VAL A 67 -11.64 -26.15 10.49
CA VAL A 67 -10.49 -26.40 9.60
C VAL A 67 -9.30 -26.96 10.38
N LEU A 68 -9.03 -26.47 11.58
CA LEU A 68 -7.95 -26.98 12.43
C LEU A 68 -8.24 -28.41 12.91
N GLN A 69 -9.50 -28.73 13.19
CA GLN A 69 -9.93 -30.05 13.64
C GLN A 69 -9.92 -31.07 12.48
N THR A 70 -10.33 -30.65 11.28
CA THR A 70 -10.26 -31.46 10.05
C THR A 70 -8.81 -31.82 9.70
N ARG A 71 -7.85 -30.93 9.97
CA ARG A 71 -6.43 -31.19 9.70
C ARG A 71 -5.77 -32.15 10.71
N GLN A 72 -6.29 -32.26 11.93
CA GLN A 72 -5.81 -33.23 12.93
C GLN A 72 -6.34 -34.66 12.73
N GLN A 73 -7.36 -34.86 11.89
CA GLN A 73 -7.99 -36.16 11.68
C GLN A 73 -7.66 -36.83 10.33
N ALA A 74 -6.86 -36.19 9.46
CA ALA A 74 -6.50 -36.77 8.16
C ALA A 74 -5.53 -37.96 8.34
N PRO A 75 -5.90 -39.20 7.95
CA PRO A 75 -5.00 -40.35 7.98
C PRO A 75 -3.92 -40.19 6.91
N LEU A 76 -2.66 -40.44 7.28
CA LEU A 76 -1.52 -40.45 6.35
C LEU A 76 -1.80 -41.39 5.16
N PRO A 77 -1.48 -40.97 3.91
CA PRO A 77 -1.69 -41.80 2.74
C PRO A 77 -0.71 -42.98 2.76
N ARG A 78 -1.26 -44.19 2.76
CA ARG A 78 -0.52 -45.43 2.49
C ARG A 78 -0.14 -45.46 1.02
N THR A 79 1.14 -45.29 0.71
CA THR A 79 1.68 -45.58 -0.62
C THR A 79 1.92 -47.08 -0.74
N SER A 80 1.16 -47.73 -1.63
CA SER A 80 1.39 -49.11 -2.07
C SER A 80 1.07 -49.23 -3.55
N SER A 81 2.10 -49.38 -4.37
CA SER A 81 2.22 -50.35 -5.48
C SER A 81 3.43 -49.92 -6.32
N ALA A 82 4.56 -50.65 -6.27
CA ALA A 82 4.85 -51.77 -7.15
C ALA A 82 5.13 -51.33 -8.60
N GLN A 83 6.42 -51.29 -8.95
CA GLN A 83 6.87 -51.51 -10.32
C GLN A 83 8.19 -52.31 -10.27
N GLU A 84 8.10 -53.54 -10.78
CA GLU A 84 9.21 -54.48 -10.99
C GLU A 84 10.19 -53.96 -12.04
N GLN A 85 11.49 -54.19 -11.80
CA GLN A 85 12.54 -54.61 -12.75
C GLN A 85 13.84 -54.77 -11.92
N SER A 86 14.27 -55.99 -11.59
CA SER A 86 15.15 -56.89 -12.37
C SER A 86 16.67 -56.68 -12.10
N ILE A 87 17.19 -57.52 -11.19
CA ILE A 87 18.52 -58.21 -11.17
C ILE A 87 19.80 -57.35 -11.05
N VAL A 88 20.54 -57.47 -9.92
CA VAL A 88 21.87 -58.13 -9.76
C VAL A 88 22.14 -58.32 -8.24
N PRO A 89 22.66 -59.48 -7.76
CA PRO A 89 22.98 -59.69 -6.35
C PRO A 89 24.39 -59.19 -6.03
N LEU A 90 24.51 -58.21 -5.12
CA LEU A 90 25.79 -57.77 -4.56
C LEU A 90 25.92 -58.19 -3.09
N GLU A 91 27.11 -58.66 -2.78
CA GLU A 91 27.49 -59.37 -1.58
C GLU A 91 27.41 -58.54 -0.28
N ALA A 92 27.17 -59.30 0.79
CA ALA A 92 27.39 -59.02 2.20
C ALA A 92 28.29 -57.81 2.55
N GLY A 93 27.64 -56.72 2.96
CA GLY A 93 28.24 -55.60 3.71
C GLY A 93 27.47 -55.38 5.02
N ASP A 94 27.53 -56.37 5.89
CA ASP A 94 26.75 -56.50 7.12
C ASP A 94 27.35 -55.65 8.26
N ALA A 95 27.14 -54.32 8.25
CA ALA A 95 27.57 -53.47 9.38
C ALA A 95 26.87 -52.11 9.60
N ALA A 96 26.08 -51.54 8.67
CA ALA A 96 25.69 -50.12 8.77
C ALA A 96 24.21 -49.83 9.12
N PHE A 97 23.32 -50.81 9.19
CA PHE A 97 21.88 -50.58 9.45
C PHE A 97 21.45 -50.80 10.92
N LYS A 98 22.32 -50.45 11.88
CA LYS A 98 21.96 -50.46 13.30
C LYS A 98 21.66 -49.03 13.77
N GLN A 99 20.37 -48.76 13.94
CA GLN A 99 19.71 -47.70 14.74
C GLN A 99 18.95 -46.59 13.97
N PRO A 100 17.91 -46.95 13.19
CA PRO A 100 16.86 -45.99 12.80
C PRO A 100 16.22 -45.29 14.02
N ASP A 101 16.14 -45.97 15.17
CA ASP A 101 15.60 -45.40 16.41
C ASP A 101 16.43 -44.24 16.96
N ALA A 102 17.76 -44.23 16.76
CA ALA A 102 18.61 -43.14 17.22
C ALA A 102 18.38 -41.86 16.40
N ILE A 103 18.16 -42.02 15.09
CA ILE A 103 17.85 -40.92 14.18
C ILE A 103 16.48 -40.34 14.51
N ILE A 104 15.47 -41.19 14.73
CA ILE A 104 14.12 -40.76 15.12
C ILE A 104 14.15 -39.99 16.43
N ARG A 105 14.87 -40.46 17.45
CA ARG A 105 15.02 -39.74 18.72
C ARG A 105 15.72 -38.39 18.54
N ARG A 106 16.76 -38.32 17.71
CA ARG A 106 17.47 -37.06 17.42
C ARG A 106 16.55 -36.04 16.73
N LEU A 107 15.76 -36.48 15.75
CA LEU A 107 14.79 -35.63 15.07
C LEU A 107 13.66 -35.17 15.99
N GLN A 108 13.18 -36.03 16.89
CA GLN A 108 12.18 -35.65 17.90
C GLN A 108 12.69 -34.56 18.85
N VAL A 109 13.95 -34.66 19.28
CA VAL A 109 14.59 -33.61 20.09
C VAL A 109 14.70 -32.31 19.31
N GLN A 110 15.15 -32.36 18.04
CA GLN A 110 15.25 -31.17 17.20
C GLN A 110 13.88 -30.51 16.91
N LEU A 111 12.82 -31.31 16.73
CA LEU A 111 11.46 -30.80 16.56
C LEU A 111 11.01 -30.04 17.80
N LYS A 112 11.23 -30.61 18.98
CA LYS A 112 10.85 -29.99 20.26
C LYS A 112 11.62 -28.70 20.52
N ASP A 113 12.91 -28.67 20.21
CA ASP A 113 13.72 -27.44 20.30
C ASP A 113 13.23 -26.37 19.33
N ARG A 114 12.88 -26.74 18.09
CA ARG A 114 12.32 -25.80 17.12
C ARG A 114 10.94 -25.28 17.50
N GLU A 115 10.08 -26.13 18.06
CA GLU A 115 8.78 -25.72 18.60
C GLU A 115 8.96 -24.66 19.70
N GLN A 116 9.89 -24.89 20.63
CA GLN A 116 10.21 -23.91 21.69
C GLN A 116 10.75 -22.59 21.12
N GLN A 117 11.63 -22.64 20.11
CA GLN A 117 12.13 -21.44 19.45
C GLN A 117 11.00 -20.65 18.78
N LEU A 118 10.06 -21.33 18.11
CA LEU A 118 8.93 -20.70 17.44
C LEU A 118 7.94 -20.09 18.44
N GLU A 119 7.71 -20.74 19.57
CA GLU A 119 6.93 -20.21 20.69
C GLU A 119 7.58 -18.93 21.26
N GLN A 120 8.90 -18.96 21.48
CA GLN A 120 9.65 -17.81 21.97
C GLN A 120 9.60 -16.64 20.98
N GLN A 121 9.71 -16.92 19.67
CA GLN A 121 9.63 -15.90 18.63
C GLN A 121 8.23 -15.27 18.54
N LYS A 122 7.17 -16.07 18.69
CA LYS A 122 5.78 -15.55 18.77
C LYS A 122 5.61 -14.61 19.96
N LEU A 123 6.17 -14.96 21.11
CA LEU A 123 6.07 -14.16 22.33
C LEU A 123 6.81 -12.81 22.17
N LEU A 124 8.02 -12.83 21.59
CA LEU A 124 8.77 -11.61 21.26
C LEU A 124 8.04 -10.74 20.24
N SER A 125 7.50 -11.33 19.17
CA SER A 125 6.73 -10.61 18.16
C SER A 125 5.45 -9.98 18.75
N GLY A 126 4.78 -10.68 19.67
CA GLY A 126 3.62 -10.15 20.38
C GLY A 126 3.97 -8.95 21.26
N ASN A 127 5.11 -9.02 21.98
CA ASN A 127 5.58 -7.91 22.81
C ASN A 127 5.95 -6.68 21.96
N LEU A 128 6.69 -6.87 20.87
CA LEU A 128 7.00 -5.81 19.90
C LEU A 128 5.73 -5.18 19.32
N GLY A 129 4.73 -6.00 18.97
CA GLY A 129 3.44 -5.50 18.49
C GLY A 129 2.72 -4.62 19.52
N ASN A 130 2.73 -5.02 20.79
CA ASN A 130 2.15 -4.23 21.88
C ASN A 130 2.92 -2.91 22.12
N GLN A 131 4.25 -2.94 22.06
CA GLN A 131 5.07 -1.74 22.17
C GLN A 131 4.80 -0.78 21.00
N LEU A 132 4.71 -1.29 19.77
CA LEU A 132 4.40 -0.48 18.59
C LEU A 132 3.02 0.17 18.71
N ALA A 133 2.02 -0.57 19.20
CA ALA A 133 0.68 -0.05 19.46
C ALA A 133 0.69 1.04 20.55
N GLY A 134 1.46 0.85 21.63
CA GLY A 134 1.66 1.84 22.68
C GLY A 134 2.29 3.13 22.16
N ASN A 135 3.38 3.01 21.39
CA ASN A 135 4.08 4.16 20.79
C ASN A 135 3.17 4.92 19.81
N LYS A 136 2.36 4.21 19.01
CA LYS A 136 1.37 4.84 18.12
C LYS A 136 0.34 5.66 18.91
N LEU A 137 -0.15 5.14 20.04
CA LEU A 137 -1.08 5.86 20.90
C LEU A 137 -0.45 7.12 21.52
N GLU A 138 0.81 7.03 21.95
CA GLU A 138 1.54 8.15 22.53
C GLU A 138 1.83 9.25 21.49
N LEU A 139 2.24 8.88 20.27
CA LEU A 139 2.37 9.80 19.15
C LEU A 139 1.04 10.51 18.83
N ALA A 140 -0.08 9.76 18.80
CA ALA A 140 -1.40 10.35 18.59
C ALA A 140 -1.77 11.34 19.71
N ARG A 141 -1.39 11.05 20.96
CA ARG A 141 -1.60 11.95 22.11
C ARG A 141 -0.75 13.22 22.00
N LEU A 142 0.53 13.09 21.69
CA LEU A 142 1.44 14.23 21.47
C LEU A 142 0.93 15.14 20.36
N ARG A 143 0.50 14.56 19.22
CA ARG A 143 -0.12 15.32 18.12
C ARG A 143 -1.37 16.07 18.56
N LYS A 144 -2.27 15.42 19.31
CA LYS A 144 -3.47 16.08 19.85
C LYS A 144 -3.11 17.26 20.78
N MET A 145 -2.00 17.18 21.50
CA MET A 145 -1.48 18.29 22.31
C MET A 145 -0.88 19.40 21.43
N MET A 146 -0.12 19.07 20.38
CA MET A 146 0.39 20.06 19.41
C MET A 146 -0.72 20.82 18.70
N ILE A 147 -1.76 20.12 18.23
CA ILE A 147 -2.93 20.75 17.60
C ILE A 147 -3.63 21.70 18.58
N ARG A 148 -3.78 21.29 19.85
CA ARG A 148 -4.34 22.14 20.91
C ARG A 148 -3.47 23.35 21.22
N ALA A 149 -2.16 23.24 21.07
CA ALA A 149 -1.20 24.34 21.22
C ALA A 149 -1.21 25.32 20.01
N GLY A 150 -2.06 25.09 19.02
CA GLY A 150 -2.20 25.98 17.86
C GLY A 150 -1.21 25.72 16.73
N HIS A 151 -0.38 24.68 16.84
CA HIS A 151 0.38 24.18 15.70
C HIS A 151 -0.57 23.43 14.76
N LYS A 152 -1.00 24.11 13.68
CA LYS A 152 -1.66 23.46 12.56
C LYS A 152 -0.61 22.66 11.79
N GLU A 153 -0.60 21.35 11.97
CA GLU A 153 0.01 20.46 10.98
C GLU A 153 -0.89 20.52 9.73
N ASP A 154 -0.55 21.43 8.82
CA ASP A 154 -1.23 21.53 7.52
C ASP A 154 -0.79 20.41 6.54
N ALA A 155 0.10 19.50 6.97
CA ALA A 155 0.62 18.44 6.13
C ALA A 155 -0.16 17.13 6.32
N PRO A 156 -0.60 16.46 5.24
CA PRO A 156 -1.12 15.10 5.30
C PRO A 156 -0.09 14.16 5.94
N MET A 157 -0.52 13.31 6.87
CA MET A 157 0.30 12.18 7.29
C MET A 157 0.17 11.05 6.26
N ASP A 158 1.23 10.27 6.07
CA ASP A 158 1.20 9.15 5.11
C ASP A 158 0.12 8.11 5.44
N ASP A 159 -0.14 7.88 6.73
CA ASP A 159 -1.23 7.00 7.19
C ASP A 159 -2.62 7.50 6.72
N ASP A 160 -2.85 8.81 6.80
CA ASP A 160 -4.11 9.43 6.39
C ASP A 160 -4.26 9.39 4.85
N VAL A 161 -3.16 9.57 4.12
CA VAL A 161 -3.10 9.43 2.66
C VAL A 161 -3.42 8.00 2.27
N ALA A 162 -2.78 7.02 2.91
CA ALA A 162 -3.02 5.60 2.69
C ALA A 162 -4.48 5.22 2.99
N GLU A 163 -5.05 5.71 4.09
CA GLU A 163 -6.45 5.48 4.45
C GLU A 163 -7.41 6.02 3.36
N ARG A 164 -7.14 7.22 2.83
CA ARG A 164 -7.97 7.81 1.76
C ARG A 164 -7.83 7.05 0.43
N PHE A 165 -6.63 6.62 0.06
CA PHE A 165 -6.46 5.76 -1.13
C PHE A 165 -7.15 4.40 -0.95
N LEU A 166 -7.09 3.80 0.25
CA LEU A 166 -7.83 2.59 0.58
C LEU A 166 -9.34 2.79 0.49
N ALA A 167 -9.84 3.94 0.94
CA ALA A 167 -11.26 4.29 0.81
C ALA A 167 -11.68 4.39 -0.66
N ILE A 168 -10.92 5.11 -1.50
CA ILE A 168 -11.18 5.21 -2.95
C ILE A 168 -11.15 3.82 -3.58
N ARG A 169 -10.12 3.01 -3.28
CA ARG A 169 -10.01 1.63 -3.77
C ARG A 169 -11.26 0.83 -3.40
N ASN A 170 -11.69 0.88 -2.15
CA ASN A 170 -12.90 0.18 -1.69
C ASN A 170 -14.16 0.69 -2.41
N ASP A 171 -14.27 1.99 -2.67
CA ASP A 171 -15.41 2.54 -3.40
C ASP A 171 -15.41 2.08 -4.86
N ILE A 172 -14.25 1.97 -5.52
CA ILE A 172 -14.13 1.37 -6.86
C ILE A 172 -14.61 -0.09 -6.82
N PHE A 173 -14.19 -0.87 -5.81
CA PHE A 173 -14.68 -2.24 -5.64
C PHE A 173 -16.19 -2.30 -5.47
N GLN A 174 -16.77 -1.41 -4.65
CA GLN A 174 -18.22 -1.38 -4.42
C GLN A 174 -18.97 -0.93 -5.68
N LEU A 175 -18.47 0.08 -6.39
CA LEU A 175 -19.01 0.51 -7.68
C LEU A 175 -19.06 -0.67 -8.65
N VAL A 176 -17.94 -1.39 -8.79
CA VAL A 176 -17.85 -2.54 -9.69
C VAL A 176 -18.76 -3.68 -9.25
N ARG A 177 -18.82 -3.98 -7.95
CA ARG A 177 -19.66 -5.05 -7.43
C ARG A 177 -21.16 -4.75 -7.55
N ASN A 178 -21.56 -3.51 -7.29
CA ASN A 178 -22.97 -3.12 -7.32
C ASN A 178 -23.54 -3.13 -8.73
N HIS A 179 -22.74 -2.68 -9.70
CA HIS A 179 -23.23 -2.45 -11.07
C HIS A 179 -22.82 -3.54 -12.06
N PHE A 180 -21.78 -4.33 -11.76
CA PHE A 180 -21.14 -5.22 -12.75
C PHE A 180 -21.07 -6.69 -12.34
N SER A 181 -21.36 -7.06 -11.10
CA SER A 181 -21.40 -8.49 -10.70
C SER A 181 -22.50 -9.30 -11.41
N GLN A 182 -23.47 -8.63 -12.05
CA GLN A 182 -24.43 -9.29 -12.94
C GLN A 182 -23.83 -9.62 -14.31
N LEU A 183 -22.91 -8.80 -14.81
CA LEU A 183 -22.20 -9.04 -16.08
C LEU A 183 -21.30 -10.26 -16.01
N ALA A 184 -20.68 -10.54 -14.87
CA ALA A 184 -19.80 -11.71 -14.68
C ALA A 184 -20.49 -13.06 -14.93
N LYS A 185 -21.83 -13.09 -14.97
CA LYS A 185 -22.63 -14.28 -15.28
C LYS A 185 -22.74 -14.55 -16.78
N ASP A 186 -22.63 -13.52 -17.61
CA ASP A 186 -22.65 -13.65 -19.06
C ASP A 186 -21.22 -13.68 -19.59
N ARG A 187 -20.72 -14.89 -19.88
CA ARG A 187 -19.33 -15.11 -20.33
C ARG A 187 -19.14 -14.86 -21.83
N SER A 188 -20.11 -14.26 -22.50
CA SER A 188 -20.04 -13.97 -23.94
C SER A 188 -19.00 -12.87 -24.23
N GLY A 189 -17.76 -13.27 -24.48
CA GLY A 189 -16.67 -12.37 -24.87
C GLY A 189 -15.35 -12.59 -24.13
N LEU A 190 -15.33 -13.39 -23.07
CA LEU A 190 -14.11 -13.75 -22.35
C LEU A 190 -13.41 -14.94 -23.04
N PRO A 191 -12.06 -14.98 -23.06
CA PRO A 191 -11.31 -16.14 -23.51
C PRO A 191 -11.74 -17.41 -22.76
N GLN A 192 -11.82 -18.53 -23.47
CA GLN A 192 -12.22 -19.79 -22.87
C GLN A 192 -11.23 -20.17 -21.76
N GLY A 193 -11.72 -20.27 -20.51
CA GLY A 193 -10.90 -20.54 -19.32
C GLY A 193 -10.55 -19.31 -18.46
N ALA A 194 -10.97 -18.11 -18.84
CA ALA A 194 -10.81 -16.92 -18.01
C ALA A 194 -11.59 -17.03 -16.68
N SER A 195 -11.02 -16.48 -15.61
CA SER A 195 -11.71 -16.37 -14.31
C SER A 195 -12.96 -15.51 -14.44
N ALA A 196 -14.00 -15.85 -13.68
CA ALA A 196 -15.22 -15.04 -13.60
C ALA A 196 -14.93 -13.59 -13.12
N ASP A 197 -13.86 -13.41 -12.35
CA ASP A 197 -13.47 -12.13 -11.77
C ASP A 197 -12.65 -11.26 -12.75
N LEU A 198 -12.24 -11.80 -13.90
CA LEU A 198 -11.36 -11.08 -14.83
C LEU A 198 -12.02 -9.81 -15.37
N LEU A 199 -13.32 -9.87 -15.66
CA LEU A 199 -14.06 -8.70 -16.15
C LEU A 199 -14.19 -7.62 -15.07
N GLU A 200 -14.45 -8.02 -13.83
CA GLU A 200 -14.49 -7.08 -12.70
C GLU A 200 -13.13 -6.40 -12.52
N LEU A 201 -12.02 -7.15 -12.62
CA LEU A 201 -10.67 -6.60 -12.54
C LEU A 201 -10.34 -5.63 -13.68
N ILE A 202 -10.74 -5.94 -14.92
CA ILE A 202 -10.55 -5.05 -16.07
C ILE A 202 -11.27 -3.72 -15.84
N ILE A 203 -12.52 -3.77 -15.34
CA ILE A 203 -13.30 -2.56 -15.10
C ILE A 203 -12.74 -1.77 -13.92
N GLN A 204 -12.28 -2.44 -12.85
CA GLN A 204 -11.58 -1.77 -11.74
C GLN A 204 -10.33 -1.05 -12.23
N ALA A 205 -9.53 -1.70 -13.10
CA ALA A 205 -8.35 -1.09 -13.69
C ALA A 205 -8.72 0.13 -14.55
N GLU A 206 -9.75 0.02 -15.39
CA GLU A 206 -10.22 1.12 -16.23
C GLU A 206 -10.67 2.34 -15.40
N VAL A 207 -11.43 2.09 -14.32
CA VAL A 207 -11.85 3.15 -13.38
C VAL A 207 -10.63 3.77 -12.71
N ALA A 208 -9.69 2.95 -12.22
CA ALA A 208 -8.48 3.44 -11.57
C ALA A 208 -7.61 4.28 -12.53
N ASP A 209 -7.48 3.88 -13.80
CA ASP A 209 -6.74 4.60 -14.84
C ASP A 209 -7.37 5.96 -15.12
N ILE A 210 -8.70 6.04 -15.19
CA ILE A 210 -9.41 7.32 -15.34
C ILE A 210 -9.11 8.22 -14.12
N LEU A 211 -9.21 7.69 -12.90
CA LEU A 211 -8.93 8.50 -11.71
C LEU A 211 -7.48 8.99 -11.69
N TYR A 212 -6.53 8.13 -12.05
CA TYR A 212 -5.12 8.50 -12.15
C TYR A 212 -4.92 9.60 -13.19
N GLN A 213 -5.40 9.41 -14.42
CA GLN A 213 -5.21 10.34 -15.53
C GLN A 213 -5.74 11.76 -15.21
N TYR A 214 -6.91 11.85 -14.58
CA TYR A 214 -7.61 13.13 -14.38
C TYR A 214 -7.37 13.81 -13.03
N PHE A 215 -6.92 13.08 -12.00
CA PHE A 215 -6.73 13.63 -10.66
C PHE A 215 -5.30 13.51 -10.13
N PHE A 216 -4.60 12.43 -10.44
CA PHE A 216 -3.32 12.11 -9.79
C PHE A 216 -2.11 12.20 -10.72
N SER A 217 -2.33 12.24 -12.04
CA SER A 217 -1.28 12.40 -13.03
C SER A 217 -0.58 13.74 -12.85
N PRO A 218 0.75 13.82 -13.07
CA PRO A 218 1.47 15.09 -13.11
C PRO A 218 0.90 16.10 -14.12
N GLN A 219 0.13 15.64 -15.10
CA GLN A 219 -0.51 16.49 -16.10
C GLN A 219 -1.86 17.07 -15.66
N ALA A 220 -2.47 16.54 -14.59
CA ALA A 220 -3.74 16.98 -14.02
C ALA A 220 -3.55 18.23 -13.14
N LEU A 221 -3.20 19.34 -13.79
CA LEU A 221 -2.69 20.52 -13.10
C LEU A 221 -3.75 21.57 -12.79
N LEU A 222 -4.99 21.49 -13.25
CA LEU A 222 -5.91 22.61 -13.02
C LEU A 222 -7.30 22.23 -12.55
N PHE A 223 -7.56 20.93 -12.33
CA PHE A 223 -8.73 20.46 -11.59
C PHE A 223 -10.02 21.09 -12.13
N GLY A 224 -10.08 21.24 -13.45
CA GLY A 224 -11.22 21.80 -14.17
C GLY A 224 -11.09 23.24 -14.64
N PHE A 225 -10.04 23.98 -14.25
CA PHE A 225 -9.78 25.33 -14.75
C PHE A 225 -8.96 25.31 -16.04
N GLY A 226 -9.63 25.12 -17.18
CA GLY A 226 -8.99 25.12 -18.50
C GLY A 226 -7.98 23.98 -18.72
N ASP A 227 -8.17 22.82 -18.09
CA ASP A 227 -7.39 21.60 -18.37
C ASP A 227 -7.57 21.14 -19.84
N GLU A 228 -8.72 21.45 -20.45
CA GLU A 228 -9.00 21.14 -21.86
C GLU A 228 -8.35 22.12 -22.85
N GLU A 229 -7.80 23.24 -22.36
CA GLU A 229 -7.16 24.24 -23.21
C GLU A 229 -5.63 24.04 -23.22
N ASP A 230 -5.09 23.61 -24.36
CA ASP A 230 -3.63 23.49 -24.59
C ASP A 230 -2.86 24.79 -24.31
N ASN A 231 -3.55 25.92 -24.28
CA ASN A 231 -2.98 27.25 -24.05
C ASN A 231 -3.12 27.78 -22.63
N ASN A 232 -3.44 26.94 -21.65
CA ASN A 232 -3.62 27.38 -20.28
C ASN A 232 -2.37 28.04 -19.69
N ILE A 233 -2.49 29.32 -19.33
CA ILE A 233 -1.40 30.14 -18.80
C ILE A 233 -0.91 29.59 -17.46
N LEU A 234 -1.80 29.10 -16.58
CA LEU A 234 -1.42 28.60 -15.26
C LEU A 234 -0.59 27.32 -15.37
N LYS A 235 -0.99 26.42 -16.28
CA LYS A 235 -0.23 25.20 -16.60
C LYS A 235 1.16 25.54 -17.15
N LYS A 236 1.24 26.47 -18.12
CA LYS A 236 2.51 26.91 -18.70
C LYS A 236 3.44 27.55 -17.67
N ILE A 237 2.91 28.33 -16.72
CA ILE A 237 3.69 28.93 -15.63
C ILE A 237 4.28 27.84 -14.72
N GLU A 238 3.46 26.86 -14.32
CA GLU A 238 3.93 25.76 -13.47
C GLU A 238 4.97 24.90 -14.19
N GLU A 239 4.71 24.52 -15.44
CA GLU A 239 5.68 23.80 -16.27
C GLU A 239 6.99 24.58 -16.45
N ALA A 240 6.91 25.90 -16.67
CA ALA A 240 8.10 26.74 -16.75
C ALA A 240 8.87 26.76 -15.42
N ALA A 241 8.17 26.84 -14.28
CA ALA A 241 8.79 26.79 -12.96
C ALA A 241 9.49 25.44 -12.71
N LEU A 242 8.86 24.33 -13.10
CA LEU A 242 9.45 22.98 -13.01
C LEU A 242 10.67 22.85 -13.93
N ARG A 243 10.57 23.26 -15.20
CA ARG A 243 11.69 23.23 -16.16
C ARG A 243 12.88 24.08 -15.71
N GLN A 244 12.63 25.22 -15.07
CA GLN A 244 13.68 26.12 -14.58
C GLN A 244 14.29 25.68 -13.23
N ARG A 245 13.87 24.52 -12.68
CA ARG A 245 14.27 24.06 -11.34
C ARG A 245 14.05 25.13 -10.28
N CYS A 246 12.91 25.83 -10.35
CA CYS A 246 12.53 26.77 -9.32
C CYS A 246 12.54 26.11 -7.95
N ASN A 247 12.79 26.91 -6.90
CA ASN A 247 12.74 26.44 -5.52
C ASN A 247 11.39 25.71 -5.28
N PRO A 248 11.41 24.44 -4.81
CA PRO A 248 10.19 23.63 -4.63
C PRO A 248 9.15 24.31 -3.74
N VAL A 249 9.61 25.11 -2.76
CA VAL A 249 8.73 25.88 -1.88
C VAL A 249 7.85 26.86 -2.67
N LYS A 250 8.39 27.51 -3.71
CA LYS A 250 7.63 28.45 -4.55
C LYS A 250 6.61 27.72 -5.43
N VAL A 251 6.94 26.52 -5.90
CA VAL A 251 6.02 25.67 -6.67
C VAL A 251 4.85 25.21 -5.78
N ILE A 252 5.14 24.80 -4.54
CA ILE A 252 4.12 24.45 -3.55
C ILE A 252 3.23 25.65 -3.21
N GLU A 253 3.81 26.85 -3.02
CA GLU A 253 3.05 28.08 -2.77
C GLU A 253 2.16 28.46 -3.96
N TRP A 254 2.67 28.31 -5.19
CA TRP A 254 1.92 28.50 -6.42
C TRP A 254 0.73 27.54 -6.53
N ARG A 255 0.98 26.23 -6.30
CA ARG A 255 -0.03 25.18 -6.28
C ARG A 255 -1.10 25.46 -5.23
N THR A 256 -0.70 25.78 -4.00
CA THR A 256 -1.60 26.12 -2.89
C THR A 256 -2.46 27.34 -3.21
N SER A 257 -1.86 28.37 -3.82
CA SER A 257 -2.57 29.57 -4.25
C SER A 257 -3.59 29.27 -5.34
N THR A 258 -3.20 28.46 -6.33
CA THR A 258 -4.08 28.03 -7.43
C THR A 258 -5.24 27.18 -6.89
N ILE A 259 -4.99 26.28 -5.96
CA ILE A 259 -6.04 25.50 -5.27
C ILE A 259 -6.99 26.42 -4.50
N ARG A 260 -6.47 27.45 -3.81
CA ARG A 260 -7.30 28.41 -3.08
C ARG A 260 -8.18 29.21 -4.06
N ILE A 261 -7.62 29.62 -5.19
CA ILE A 261 -8.35 30.27 -6.27
C ILE A 261 -9.43 29.32 -6.79
N ILE A 262 -9.09 28.08 -7.17
CA ILE A 262 -10.05 27.07 -7.62
C ILE A 262 -11.16 26.87 -6.60
N LYS A 263 -10.85 26.70 -5.30
CA LYS A 263 -11.85 26.56 -4.23
C LYS A 263 -12.75 27.80 -4.09
N SER A 264 -12.19 29.00 -4.28
CA SER A 264 -12.97 30.25 -4.23
C SER A 264 -13.80 30.50 -5.48
N LEU A 265 -13.32 30.02 -6.64
CA LEU A 265 -13.99 30.09 -7.93
C LEU A 265 -14.95 28.92 -8.15
N ASN A 266 -14.89 27.85 -7.33
CA ASN A 266 -15.88 26.78 -7.22
C ASN A 266 -17.16 27.32 -6.56
N LEU A 267 -17.65 28.41 -7.14
CA LEU A 267 -18.94 29.04 -7.00
C LEU A 267 -19.99 28.02 -7.45
N ALA A 268 -20.54 27.27 -6.50
CA ALA A 268 -21.95 26.84 -6.46
C ALA A 268 -22.60 26.22 -7.73
N SER A 269 -21.82 25.78 -8.71
CA SER A 269 -22.31 25.28 -10.00
C SER A 269 -22.48 23.77 -9.96
N GLU A 270 -23.61 23.28 -10.50
CA GLU A 270 -23.90 21.85 -10.72
C GLU A 270 -22.86 21.16 -11.65
N ASP A 271 -21.97 21.92 -12.29
CA ASP A 271 -20.84 21.42 -13.09
C ASP A 271 -19.51 21.40 -12.31
N ASN A 272 -19.52 20.75 -11.14
CA ASN A 272 -18.29 20.48 -10.41
C ASN A 272 -17.37 19.57 -11.26
N TYR A 273 -16.08 19.90 -11.37
CA TYR A 273 -15.10 19.17 -12.18
C TYR A 273 -15.17 17.63 -12.08
N PRO A 274 -15.20 17.00 -10.88
CA PRO A 274 -15.35 15.56 -10.75
C PRO A 274 -16.63 15.00 -11.41
N ALA A 275 -17.74 15.74 -11.37
CA ALA A 275 -18.99 15.35 -12.02
C ALA A 275 -18.88 15.39 -13.55
N ARG A 276 -18.12 16.35 -14.09
CA ARG A 276 -17.82 16.42 -15.53
C ARG A 276 -16.92 15.28 -15.96
N VAL A 277 -15.84 15.01 -15.22
CA VAL A 277 -14.92 13.88 -15.48
C VAL A 277 -15.69 12.56 -15.45
N ALA A 278 -16.55 12.36 -14.45
CA ALA A 278 -17.38 11.17 -14.34
C ALA A 278 -18.30 11.01 -15.54
N ARG A 279 -19.04 12.06 -15.94
CA ARG A 279 -19.93 12.03 -17.11
C ARG A 279 -19.20 11.77 -18.43
N GLN A 280 -18.09 12.47 -18.68
CA GLN A 280 -17.30 12.32 -19.92
C GLN A 280 -16.71 10.91 -20.07
N ASN A 281 -16.34 10.28 -18.95
CA ASN A 281 -15.71 8.97 -18.97
C ASN A 281 -16.68 7.82 -18.67
N TRP A 282 -17.94 8.11 -18.31
CA TRP A 282 -18.93 7.09 -18.03
C TRP A 282 -19.18 6.22 -19.25
N ASP A 283 -19.28 6.82 -20.44
CA ASP A 283 -19.46 6.06 -21.69
C ASP A 283 -18.29 5.09 -21.94
N ARG A 284 -17.07 5.44 -21.53
CA ARG A 284 -15.89 4.58 -21.66
C ARG A 284 -15.99 3.37 -20.71
N VAL A 285 -16.34 3.60 -19.45
CA VAL A 285 -16.60 2.53 -18.46
C VAL A 285 -17.81 1.68 -18.88
N GLN A 286 -18.86 2.32 -19.42
CA GLN A 286 -20.09 1.69 -19.90
C GLN A 286 -19.90 0.92 -21.21
N SER A 287 -18.97 1.32 -22.07
CA SER A 287 -18.70 0.61 -23.33
C SER A 287 -18.15 -0.79 -23.10
N SER A 288 -17.61 -1.06 -21.91
CA SER A 288 -17.25 -2.38 -21.40
C SER A 288 -18.45 -3.19 -20.91
N MET A 289 -19.65 -2.59 -20.82
CA MET A 289 -20.89 -3.15 -20.27
C MET A 289 -21.94 -3.59 -21.32
N ARG A 290 -21.57 -3.76 -22.59
CA ARG A 290 -22.38 -3.68 -23.85
C ARG A 290 -23.84 -4.22 -23.90
N HIS A 291 -24.43 -4.83 -22.88
CA HIS A 291 -25.70 -5.54 -22.97
C HIS A 291 -26.76 -5.31 -21.87
N LEU A 292 -26.57 -4.50 -20.82
CA LEU A 292 -27.45 -4.64 -19.63
C LEU A 292 -28.16 -3.42 -19.04
N SER A 293 -27.72 -2.17 -19.24
CA SER A 293 -28.35 -1.07 -18.48
C SER A 293 -29.47 -0.37 -19.24
N THR A 294 -30.65 -0.30 -18.61
CA THR A 294 -31.72 0.61 -19.02
C THR A 294 -31.31 2.06 -18.74
N SER A 295 -31.89 3.03 -19.47
CA SER A 295 -31.52 4.46 -19.34
C SER A 295 -31.64 5.01 -17.90
N ALA A 296 -32.54 4.48 -17.08
CA ALA A 296 -32.74 4.94 -15.70
C ALA A 296 -31.69 4.41 -14.72
N GLU A 297 -31.21 3.18 -14.91
CA GLU A 297 -30.14 2.57 -14.11
C GLU A 297 -28.80 3.27 -14.42
N SER A 298 -28.53 3.56 -15.70
CA SER A 298 -27.32 4.28 -16.13
C SER A 298 -27.10 5.61 -15.38
N HIS A 299 -28.16 6.35 -15.08
CA HIS A 299 -28.05 7.60 -14.32
C HIS A 299 -27.65 7.40 -12.86
N ARG A 300 -28.10 6.32 -12.20
CA ARG A 300 -27.71 6.02 -10.82
C ARG A 300 -26.25 5.58 -10.78
N ASP A 301 -25.87 4.71 -11.70
CA ASP A 301 -24.54 4.14 -11.79
C ASP A 301 -23.49 5.23 -12.06
N CYS A 302 -23.83 6.19 -12.94
CA CYS A 302 -23.02 7.38 -13.20
C CYS A 302 -22.84 8.27 -11.95
N ARG A 303 -23.88 8.42 -11.11
CA ARG A 303 -23.76 9.17 -9.84
C ARG A 303 -22.86 8.48 -8.83
N ASP A 304 -22.89 7.16 -8.76
CA ASP A 304 -21.97 6.42 -7.88
C ASP A 304 -20.53 6.60 -8.34
N PHE A 305 -20.28 6.58 -9.67
CA PHE A 305 -18.95 6.88 -10.23
C PHE A 305 -18.51 8.32 -9.98
N GLU A 306 -19.43 9.29 -10.08
CA GLU A 306 -19.20 10.68 -9.66
C GLU A 306 -18.80 10.78 -8.19
N GLY A 307 -19.40 9.96 -7.31
CA GLY A 307 -19.02 9.88 -5.90
C GLY A 307 -17.56 9.45 -5.70
N VAL A 308 -17.09 8.46 -6.47
CA VAL A 308 -15.68 8.04 -6.48
C VAL A 308 -14.77 9.17 -6.99
N CYS A 309 -15.16 9.82 -8.10
CA CYS A 309 -14.42 10.94 -8.66
C CYS A 309 -14.31 12.12 -7.67
N CYS A 310 -15.37 12.42 -6.92
CA CYS A 310 -15.36 13.47 -5.90
C CYS A 310 -14.33 13.19 -4.80
N LYS A 311 -14.26 11.94 -4.29
CA LYS A 311 -13.28 11.56 -3.28
C LYS A 311 -11.84 11.61 -3.82
N ALA A 312 -11.63 11.14 -5.04
CA ALA A 312 -10.34 11.22 -5.72
C ALA A 312 -9.90 12.68 -5.92
N TYR A 313 -10.81 13.54 -6.35
CA TYR A 313 -10.59 14.97 -6.49
C TYR A 313 -10.21 15.65 -5.17
N GLU A 314 -10.93 15.37 -4.09
CA GLU A 314 -10.61 15.91 -2.77
C GLU A 314 -9.24 15.46 -2.27
N LEU A 315 -8.89 14.18 -2.46
CA LEU A 315 -7.58 13.65 -2.13
C LEU A 315 -6.49 14.33 -2.97
N ALA A 316 -6.69 14.49 -4.27
CA ALA A 316 -5.73 15.12 -5.16
C ALA A 316 -5.49 16.60 -4.82
N LEU A 317 -6.55 17.36 -4.51
CA LEU A 317 -6.43 18.73 -3.99
C LEU A 317 -5.68 18.79 -2.66
N TRP A 318 -5.87 17.78 -1.82
CA TRP A 318 -5.21 17.72 -0.52
C TRP A 318 -3.72 17.42 -0.66
N LEU A 319 -3.36 16.41 -1.46
CA LEU A 319 -1.96 16.06 -1.78
C LEU A 319 -1.22 17.23 -2.42
N ARG A 320 -1.87 17.94 -3.34
CA ARG A 320 -1.23 19.06 -4.03
C ARG A 320 -1.09 20.32 -3.18
N GLY A 321 -1.91 20.45 -2.14
CA GLY A 321 -1.75 21.47 -1.10
C GLY A 321 -0.73 21.11 -0.03
N ALA A 322 -0.21 19.87 -0.04
CA ALA A 322 0.77 19.41 0.92
C ALA A 322 2.14 20.07 0.69
N LYS A 323 2.93 20.15 1.77
CA LYS A 323 4.34 20.60 1.70
C LYS A 323 5.29 19.51 1.18
N VAL A 324 4.81 18.27 1.13
CA VAL A 324 5.55 17.11 0.64
C VAL A 324 5.05 16.81 -0.77
N GLU A 325 5.98 16.61 -1.70
CA GLU A 325 5.66 16.17 -3.05
C GLU A 325 5.55 14.65 -3.07
N TYR A 326 4.38 14.16 -3.47
CA TYR A 326 4.13 12.72 -3.62
C TYR A 326 4.37 12.36 -5.07
N GLU A 327 5.21 11.37 -5.30
CA GLU A 327 5.51 10.83 -6.62
C GLU A 327 4.91 9.43 -6.77
N TRP A 328 4.34 9.15 -7.93
CA TRP A 328 3.91 7.80 -8.26
C TRP A 328 5.12 6.97 -8.68
N GLY A 329 5.49 5.99 -7.86
CA GLY A 329 6.64 5.12 -8.13
C GLY A 329 6.53 4.29 -9.42
N GLN A 330 5.35 4.25 -10.05
CA GLN A 330 5.11 3.56 -11.32
C GLN A 330 5.24 4.46 -12.55
N ASP A 331 5.51 5.76 -12.40
CA ASP A 331 5.66 6.67 -13.53
C ASP A 331 6.91 6.32 -14.35
N PRO A 332 6.77 5.93 -15.64
CA PRO A 332 7.88 5.45 -16.46
C PRO A 332 8.93 6.53 -16.79
N GLY A 333 8.68 7.79 -16.42
CA GLY A 333 9.60 8.92 -16.62
C GLY A 333 10.38 9.38 -15.38
N GLY A 334 9.98 8.97 -14.17
CA GLY A 334 10.55 9.50 -12.91
C GLY A 334 11.70 8.67 -12.32
N VAL A 335 11.77 7.37 -12.63
CA VAL A 335 12.67 6.43 -11.95
C VAL A 335 13.95 6.12 -12.74
N ALA A 336 14.20 6.84 -13.83
CA ALA A 336 15.37 6.62 -14.68
C ALA A 336 16.73 6.96 -14.01
N SER A 337 16.76 7.38 -12.73
CA SER A 337 18.01 7.79 -12.09
C SER A 337 18.35 7.13 -10.75
N ILE A 338 17.50 6.32 -10.12
CA ILE A 338 17.84 5.71 -8.81
C ILE A 338 17.60 4.20 -8.75
N ALA A 339 16.80 3.62 -9.66
CA ALA A 339 16.55 2.16 -9.71
C ALA A 339 17.25 1.45 -10.88
N ASP A 340 18.34 2.00 -11.40
CA ASP A 340 19.14 1.28 -12.40
C ASP A 340 19.93 0.16 -11.68
N LYS A 341 19.36 -1.06 -11.74
CA LYS A 341 20.06 -2.38 -11.84
C LYS A 341 20.48 -3.22 -10.61
N PRO A 342 19.78 -3.28 -9.46
CA PRO A 342 20.01 -4.40 -8.54
C PRO A 342 19.26 -5.68 -8.96
N ASP A 343 17.99 -5.60 -9.37
CA ASP A 343 17.15 -6.81 -9.41
C ASP A 343 17.29 -7.62 -10.70
N GLU A 344 17.35 -6.98 -11.87
CA GLU A 344 17.50 -7.72 -13.13
C GLU A 344 18.90 -8.36 -13.26
N SER A 345 19.93 -7.68 -12.76
CA SER A 345 21.30 -8.22 -12.72
C SER A 345 21.45 -9.38 -11.74
N ARG A 346 20.78 -9.31 -10.58
CA ARG A 346 20.76 -10.40 -9.59
C ARG A 346 19.94 -11.60 -10.05
N ILE A 347 18.77 -11.39 -10.67
CA ILE A 347 17.98 -12.47 -11.27
C ILE A 347 18.79 -13.17 -12.37
N SER A 348 19.43 -12.41 -13.25
CA SER A 348 20.27 -12.96 -14.31
C SER A 348 21.51 -13.71 -13.75
N ALA A 349 22.18 -13.17 -12.73
CA ALA A 349 23.32 -13.82 -12.08
C ALA A 349 22.94 -15.12 -11.36
N LEU A 350 21.78 -15.14 -10.67
CA LEU A 350 21.29 -16.34 -9.98
C LEU A 350 20.82 -17.40 -10.98
N SER A 351 20.11 -17.01 -12.03
CA SER A 351 19.68 -17.92 -13.10
C SER A 351 20.88 -18.53 -13.83
N THR A 352 21.87 -17.72 -14.22
CA THR A 352 23.10 -18.22 -14.85
C THR A 352 23.92 -19.10 -13.92
N THR A 353 23.94 -18.83 -12.61
CA THR A 353 24.59 -19.70 -11.63
C THR A 353 23.86 -21.04 -11.54
N LEU A 354 22.54 -21.06 -11.43
CA LEU A 354 21.74 -22.29 -11.41
C LEU A 354 21.98 -23.15 -12.66
N ILE A 355 21.96 -22.52 -13.84
CA ILE A 355 22.19 -23.19 -15.12
C ILE A 355 23.59 -23.79 -15.17
N LYS A 356 24.64 -23.02 -14.87
CA LYS A 356 26.03 -23.50 -14.89
C LYS A 356 26.28 -24.65 -13.91
N ARG A 357 25.67 -24.60 -12.73
CA ARG A 357 25.81 -25.65 -11.71
C ARG A 357 25.11 -26.94 -12.13
N LEU A 358 23.94 -26.85 -12.76
CA LEU A 358 23.25 -27.98 -13.37
C LEU A 358 24.04 -28.56 -14.56
N GLU A 359 24.60 -27.71 -15.42
CA GLU A 359 25.47 -28.14 -16.52
C GLU A 359 26.70 -28.90 -16.01
N ASN A 360 27.34 -28.43 -14.92
CA ASN A 360 28.46 -29.13 -14.30
C ASN A 360 28.06 -30.50 -13.73
N ILE A 361 26.88 -30.61 -13.09
CA ILE A 361 26.36 -31.90 -12.60
C ILE A 361 26.11 -32.85 -13.77
N PHE A 362 25.51 -32.37 -14.85
CA PHE A 362 25.29 -33.19 -16.05
C PHE A 362 26.60 -33.61 -16.71
N ALA A 363 27.60 -32.73 -16.77
CA ALA A 363 28.91 -33.08 -17.32
C ALA A 363 29.58 -34.20 -16.50
N VAL A 364 29.55 -34.12 -15.17
CA VAL A 364 30.12 -35.16 -14.29
C VAL A 364 29.33 -36.48 -14.37
N ALA A 365 28.00 -36.42 -14.49
CA ALA A 365 27.15 -37.62 -14.57
C ALA A 365 27.14 -38.29 -15.95
N LEU A 366 27.38 -37.54 -17.04
CA LEU A 366 27.40 -38.07 -18.41
C LEU A 366 28.78 -38.62 -18.81
N ASP A 367 29.87 -38.20 -18.17
CA ASP A 367 31.22 -38.74 -18.39
C ASP A 367 31.32 -40.24 -18.01
N GLU A 368 30.50 -40.70 -17.05
CA GLU A 368 30.34 -42.12 -16.71
C GLU A 368 29.67 -42.93 -17.83
N THR A 369 28.80 -42.30 -18.63
CA THR A 369 28.02 -43.01 -19.65
C THR A 369 28.83 -43.23 -20.93
N ASP A 370 29.67 -42.27 -21.32
CA ASP A 370 30.51 -42.40 -22.52
C ASP A 370 31.68 -43.39 -22.29
N THR A 371 32.22 -43.47 -21.08
CA THR A 371 33.24 -44.46 -20.72
C THR A 371 32.70 -45.90 -20.65
N GLN A 372 31.43 -46.09 -20.29
CA GLN A 372 30.78 -47.41 -20.35
C GLN A 372 30.29 -47.79 -21.75
N THR A 373 29.91 -46.82 -22.59
CA THR A 373 29.36 -47.12 -23.94
C THR A 373 30.46 -47.35 -24.98
N ALA A 374 31.62 -46.68 -24.86
CA ALA A 374 32.79 -46.91 -25.72
C ALA A 374 33.52 -48.24 -25.44
N ALA A 375 33.28 -48.88 -24.29
CA ALA A 375 33.92 -50.13 -23.87
C ALA A 375 33.33 -51.41 -24.51
N SER A 376 32.36 -51.29 -25.43
CA SER A 376 31.66 -52.43 -26.02
C SER A 376 32.22 -52.92 -27.37
N THR A 377 33.36 -52.37 -27.86
CA THR A 377 33.91 -52.75 -29.18
C THR A 377 35.42 -53.02 -29.27
N SER A 378 36.16 -53.17 -28.16
CA SER A 378 37.56 -53.59 -28.22
C SER A 378 37.94 -54.60 -27.13
N ASP A 379 38.59 -55.68 -27.57
CA ASP A 379 38.95 -56.92 -26.88
C ASP A 379 40.08 -56.77 -25.83
N ASP A 380 40.14 -55.63 -25.13
CA ASP A 380 41.12 -55.38 -24.07
C ASP A 380 40.41 -54.71 -22.89
N ALA A 381 40.43 -55.37 -21.72
CA ALA A 381 39.64 -54.97 -20.56
C ALA A 381 40.02 -53.56 -20.08
N PRO A 382 39.08 -52.60 -19.99
CA PRO A 382 39.40 -51.28 -19.45
C PRO A 382 39.71 -51.42 -17.96
N ALA A 383 40.77 -50.76 -17.50
CA ALA A 383 41.04 -50.63 -16.08
C ALA A 383 39.81 -50.01 -15.39
N PRO A 384 39.35 -50.54 -14.23
CA PRO A 384 38.23 -49.95 -13.52
C PRO A 384 38.55 -48.50 -13.21
N ALA A 385 37.57 -47.60 -13.39
CA ALA A 385 37.67 -46.21 -12.94
C ALA A 385 38.26 -46.19 -11.53
N SER A 386 39.34 -45.45 -11.35
CA SER A 386 40.09 -45.57 -10.09
C SER A 386 39.18 -45.17 -8.93
N LEU A 387 39.21 -45.91 -7.82
CA LEU A 387 38.41 -45.59 -6.63
C LEU A 387 38.58 -44.12 -6.20
N THR A 388 39.77 -43.55 -6.43
CA THR A 388 40.08 -42.14 -6.26
C THR A 388 39.30 -41.22 -7.21
N GLU A 389 39.16 -41.57 -8.47
CA GLU A 389 38.43 -40.80 -9.48
C GLU A 389 36.92 -40.78 -9.20
N THR A 390 36.34 -41.94 -8.89
CA THR A 390 34.93 -42.02 -8.47
C THR A 390 34.69 -41.23 -7.18
N SER A 391 35.63 -41.25 -6.23
CA SER A 391 35.52 -40.47 -4.99
C SER A 391 35.59 -38.95 -5.23
N VAL A 392 36.39 -38.50 -6.20
CA VAL A 392 36.50 -37.08 -6.58
C VAL A 392 35.22 -36.62 -7.28
N GLN A 393 34.67 -37.45 -8.17
CA GLN A 393 33.41 -37.18 -8.85
C GLN A 393 32.23 -37.12 -7.87
N GLN A 394 32.15 -38.05 -6.92
CA GLN A 394 31.14 -38.03 -5.86
C GLN A 394 31.21 -36.73 -5.04
N PHE A 395 32.42 -36.33 -4.63
CA PHE A 395 32.63 -35.07 -3.92
C PHE A 395 32.21 -33.85 -4.76
N GLN A 396 32.49 -33.88 -6.06
CA GLN A 396 32.10 -32.81 -6.97
C GLN A 396 30.58 -32.71 -7.13
N LEU A 397 29.86 -33.83 -7.22
CA LEU A 397 28.39 -33.86 -7.22
C LEU A 397 27.80 -33.31 -5.92
N ASP A 398 28.39 -33.64 -4.76
CA ASP A 398 27.95 -33.12 -3.47
C ASP A 398 28.15 -31.60 -3.34
N VAL A 399 29.29 -31.09 -3.83
CA VAL A 399 29.59 -29.64 -3.83
C VAL A 399 28.65 -28.90 -4.78
N GLU A 400 28.47 -29.40 -6.00
CA GLU A 400 27.64 -28.74 -7.01
C GLU A 400 26.15 -28.78 -6.62
N SER A 401 25.66 -29.89 -6.05
CA SER A 401 24.28 -29.98 -5.55
C SER A 401 24.01 -29.02 -4.39
N THR A 402 24.96 -28.87 -3.47
CA THR A 402 24.88 -27.90 -2.37
C THR A 402 24.86 -26.47 -2.90
N ALA A 403 25.65 -26.17 -3.94
CA ALA A 403 25.66 -24.87 -4.59
C ALA A 403 24.33 -24.54 -5.30
N VAL A 404 23.68 -25.54 -5.93
CA VAL A 404 22.34 -25.39 -6.51
C VAL A 404 21.30 -25.05 -5.45
N VAL A 405 21.30 -25.76 -4.32
CA VAL A 405 20.37 -25.49 -3.20
C VAL A 405 20.56 -24.06 -2.70
N ARG A 406 21.80 -23.62 -2.53
CA ARG A 406 22.11 -22.26 -2.09
C ARG A 406 21.62 -21.18 -3.07
N ALA A 407 21.80 -21.39 -4.38
CA ALA A 407 21.28 -20.48 -5.39
C ALA A 407 19.74 -20.42 -5.39
N ALA A 408 19.06 -21.55 -5.15
CA ALA A 408 17.61 -21.60 -5.02
C ALA A 408 17.10 -20.87 -3.76
N GLU A 409 17.81 -21.00 -2.63
CA GLU A 409 17.55 -20.23 -1.41
C GLU A 409 17.70 -18.72 -1.64
N GLU A 410 18.72 -18.30 -2.39
CA GLU A 410 18.94 -16.90 -2.75
C GLU A 410 17.81 -16.36 -3.65
N ILE A 411 17.29 -17.14 -4.60
CA ILE A 411 16.09 -16.77 -5.38
C ILE A 411 14.84 -16.68 -4.50
N MET A 412 14.66 -17.61 -3.55
CA MET A 412 13.56 -17.53 -2.59
C MET A 412 13.65 -16.29 -1.69
N MET A 413 14.85 -15.92 -1.23
CA MET A 413 15.06 -14.67 -0.52
C MET A 413 14.76 -13.46 -1.40
N LEU A 414 15.24 -13.45 -2.65
CA LEU A 414 14.99 -12.36 -3.59
C LEU A 414 13.49 -12.17 -3.85
N THR A 415 12.76 -13.26 -4.13
CA THR A 415 11.30 -13.19 -4.34
C THR A 415 10.54 -12.76 -3.09
N ARG A 416 11.03 -13.12 -1.89
CA ARG A 416 10.51 -12.59 -0.63
C ARG A 416 10.76 -11.09 -0.53
N THR A 417 11.98 -10.61 -0.79
CA THR A 417 12.30 -9.18 -0.77
C THR A 417 11.49 -8.41 -1.80
N MET A 418 11.32 -8.92 -3.02
CA MET A 418 10.47 -8.30 -4.04
C MET A 418 9.00 -8.22 -3.58
N LYS A 419 8.48 -9.29 -2.95
CA LYS A 419 7.14 -9.28 -2.34
C LYS A 419 7.05 -8.28 -1.19
N GLU A 420 8.07 -8.17 -0.36
CA GLU A 420 8.14 -7.19 0.74
C GLU A 420 8.19 -5.75 0.20
N ILE A 421 8.98 -5.48 -0.84
CA ILE A 421 8.99 -4.19 -1.55
C ILE A 421 7.61 -3.88 -2.13
N TRP A 422 6.94 -4.86 -2.72
CA TRP A 422 5.58 -4.72 -3.24
C TRP A 422 4.52 -4.50 -2.15
N LEU A 423 4.64 -5.19 -1.02
CA LEU A 423 3.67 -5.12 0.08
C LEU A 423 3.87 -3.89 0.96
N PHE A 424 5.11 -3.40 1.09
CA PHE A 424 5.47 -2.33 2.01
C PHE A 424 5.95 -1.06 1.33
N GLY A 425 6.08 -1.04 0.00
CA GLY A 425 6.44 0.14 -0.77
C GLY A 425 7.71 0.80 -0.26
N GLY A 426 8.88 0.18 -0.48
CA GLY A 426 10.18 0.78 -0.17
C GLY A 426 10.28 1.31 1.28
N LEU A 427 10.40 0.41 2.25
CA LEU A 427 10.73 0.79 3.63
C LEU A 427 12.20 1.21 3.73
N ASP A 428 12.54 2.35 3.13
CA ASP A 428 13.84 3.00 3.26
C ASP A 428 13.76 4.15 4.28
N THR A 429 13.50 3.80 5.53
CA THR A 429 13.53 4.74 6.66
C THR A 429 14.86 4.71 7.41
N LEU A 430 15.87 3.97 6.91
CA LEU A 430 17.15 3.79 7.59
C LEU A 430 18.38 4.19 6.78
N ALA A 431 18.35 4.24 5.43
CA ALA A 431 19.52 4.70 4.68
C ALA A 431 19.60 6.24 4.59
N GLN A 432 18.46 6.94 4.56
CA GLN A 432 18.42 8.41 4.47
C GLN A 432 18.99 9.15 5.70
N ASP A 433 19.03 8.50 6.87
CA ASP A 433 19.60 9.12 8.08
C ASP A 433 21.14 9.17 8.03
N HIS A 434 21.79 8.31 7.24
CA HIS A 434 23.25 8.31 7.13
C HIS A 434 23.81 9.27 6.08
N GLU A 435 23.06 9.59 5.01
CA GLU A 435 23.52 10.51 3.97
C GLU A 435 23.27 12.00 4.33
N LYS A 436 22.22 12.31 5.09
CA LYS A 436 21.91 13.68 5.52
C LYS A 436 22.84 14.23 6.62
N ASP A 437 23.72 13.40 7.17
CA ASP A 437 24.65 13.77 8.23
C ASP A 437 25.95 14.44 7.72
N GLN A 438 26.18 14.51 6.40
CA GLN A 438 27.39 15.15 5.82
C GLN A 438 27.20 16.61 5.38
N ASP A 439 25.99 17.16 5.39
CA ASP A 439 25.77 18.55 4.99
C ASP A 439 26.21 19.52 6.09
N SER A 440 27.20 20.36 5.79
CA SER A 440 27.70 21.48 6.63
C SER A 440 26.63 22.41 7.26
N LYS A 441 25.39 22.38 6.75
CA LYS A 441 24.23 23.08 7.34
C LYS A 441 23.62 22.37 8.56
N ASN A 442 23.75 21.05 8.66
CA ASN A 442 23.29 20.26 9.80
C ASN A 442 24.17 20.43 11.04
N GLU A 443 25.44 20.82 10.85
CA GLU A 443 26.35 21.10 11.97
C GLU A 443 25.94 22.39 12.72
N ALA A 444 25.49 23.42 12.00
CA ALA A 444 24.91 24.62 12.62
C ALA A 444 23.56 24.35 13.31
N ALA A 445 22.77 23.42 12.77
CA ALA A 445 21.52 22.99 13.40
C ALA A 445 21.78 22.15 14.67
N ARG A 446 22.79 21.27 14.65
CA ARG A 446 23.26 20.52 15.83
C ARG A 446 23.83 21.46 16.89
N GLN A 447 24.68 22.43 16.53
CA GLN A 447 25.18 23.44 17.49
C GLN A 447 24.05 24.24 18.14
N LYS A 448 23.00 24.59 17.38
CA LYS A 448 21.81 25.26 17.93
C LYS A 448 21.00 24.34 18.84
N MET A 449 20.89 23.06 18.51
CA MET A 449 20.23 22.07 19.35
C MET A 449 21.01 21.84 20.65
N ASP A 450 22.33 21.73 20.59
CA ASP A 450 23.20 21.57 21.75
C ASP A 450 23.16 22.81 22.66
N GLU A 451 23.14 24.02 22.09
CA GLU A 451 22.95 25.25 22.86
C GLU A 451 21.56 25.29 23.52
N ASN A 452 20.50 24.87 22.81
CA ASN A 452 19.16 24.78 23.40
C ASN A 452 19.10 23.75 24.52
N VAL A 453 19.72 22.58 24.36
CA VAL A 453 19.82 21.55 25.39
C VAL A 453 20.53 22.11 26.62
N ARG A 454 21.65 22.80 26.42
CA ARG A 454 22.39 23.46 27.51
C ARG A 454 21.55 24.51 28.25
N VAL A 455 20.81 25.36 27.53
CA VAL A 455 19.92 26.36 28.15
C VAL A 455 18.81 25.69 28.95
N VAL A 456 18.27 24.57 28.46
CA VAL A 456 17.26 23.78 29.18
C VAL A 456 17.86 23.14 30.44
N GLU A 457 19.07 22.58 30.36
CA GLU A 457 19.77 21.99 31.50
C GLU A 457 20.09 23.05 32.57
N GLU A 458 20.60 24.22 32.19
CA GLU A 458 20.85 25.33 33.11
C GLU A 458 19.54 25.86 33.74
N GLY A 459 18.47 25.95 32.95
CA GLY A 459 17.14 26.32 33.43
C GLY A 459 16.58 25.32 34.43
N PHE A 460 16.74 24.02 34.15
CA PHE A 460 16.32 22.94 35.03
C PHE A 460 17.14 22.93 36.34
N LYS A 461 18.45 23.16 36.26
CA LYS A 461 19.31 23.25 37.44
C LYS A 461 18.93 24.43 38.34
N ARG A 462 18.66 25.60 37.77
CA ARG A 462 18.14 26.76 38.52
C ARG A 462 16.77 26.50 39.13
N PHE A 463 15.91 25.76 38.44
CA PHE A 463 14.62 25.35 38.99
C PHE A 463 14.81 24.44 40.21
N LEU A 464 15.71 23.46 40.13
CA LEU A 464 16.02 22.55 41.25
C LEU A 464 16.63 23.30 42.44
N ASP A 465 17.62 24.17 42.24
CA ASP A 465 18.22 24.98 43.32
C ASP A 465 17.16 25.85 44.03
N LYS A 466 16.23 26.41 43.25
CA LYS A 466 15.11 27.22 43.78
C LYS A 466 14.10 26.35 44.54
N TYR A 467 13.91 25.10 44.11
CA TYR A 467 13.02 24.15 44.77
C TYR A 467 13.63 23.67 46.10
N GLU A 468 14.93 23.40 46.12
CA GLU A 468 15.67 23.00 47.32
C GLU A 468 15.71 24.13 48.36
N THR A 469 15.97 25.37 47.95
CA THR A 469 15.88 26.53 48.85
C THR A 469 14.46 26.79 49.36
N MET A 470 13.42 26.49 48.58
CA MET A 470 12.03 26.59 49.06
C MET A 470 11.69 25.51 50.09
N LEU A 471 12.23 24.30 49.93
CA LEU A 471 12.06 23.21 50.90
C LEU A 471 12.80 23.49 52.21
N ASP A 472 14.01 24.06 52.15
CA ASP A 472 14.77 24.44 53.35
C ASP A 472 14.13 25.60 54.14
N MET A 473 13.40 26.50 53.47
CA MET A 473 12.64 27.57 54.14
C MET A 473 11.37 27.05 54.83
N ASN A 474 10.80 25.94 54.36
CA ASN A 474 9.59 25.33 54.94
C ASN A 474 9.90 24.32 56.08
N GLY A 475 11.18 24.05 56.36
CA GLY A 475 11.60 23.10 57.41
C GLY A 475 12.04 23.76 58.73
N LYS A 476 11.80 25.07 58.92
CA LYS A 476 12.31 25.84 60.07
C LYS A 476 11.25 26.51 60.96
N ASP A 477 9.99 26.11 60.82
CA ASP A 477 8.90 26.48 61.74
C ASP A 477 8.54 25.34 62.70
#